data_AF-A0A086A068-F1
#
_entry.id   AF-A0A086A068-F1
#
_cell.length_a   1.000
_cell.length_b   1.000
_cell.length_c   1.000
_cell.angle_alpha   90.00
_cell.angle_beta   90.00
_cell.angle_gamma   90.00
#
_symmetry.space_group_name_H-M   'P 1'
#
loop_
_entity.id
_entity.type
_entity.pdbx_description
1 polymer ?
#
loop_
_entity_poly.entity_id
_entity_poly.type
_entity_poly.pdbx_seq_one_letter_code
_entity_poly.pdbx_strand_id
1 'polypeptide(L)'
;MLFVLSSVYGIHKLPPIDSINDIENKCSVTTVTLKTERIEKKRKFLFWKLPHKKIIHIDKVFDSNGKRILKKTSIAICSSDACDNIKYRRVKIVNNEIWIFHYNRNLEKAIIKHYDFCGKFLGQKAWVNESFID
;
A
#
# COMPACT_ATOMS: atom_id res chain seq x y z
N MET A 1 48.06 8.42 -60.66
CA MET A 1 47.30 7.66 -59.64
C MET A 1 47.31 8.46 -58.35
N LEU A 2 46.23 9.21 -58.08
CA LEU A 2 46.04 9.95 -56.83
C LEU A 2 45.12 9.11 -55.93
N PHE A 3 45.64 8.62 -54.80
CA PHE A 3 44.83 7.99 -53.77
C PHE A 3 44.33 9.07 -52.81
N VAL A 4 43.02 9.27 -52.77
CA VAL A 4 42.35 10.11 -51.77
C VAL A 4 42.11 9.25 -50.52
N LEU A 5 42.78 9.58 -49.42
CA LEU A 5 42.52 9.03 -48.10
C LEU A 5 41.41 9.88 -47.44
N SER A 6 40.20 9.36 -47.36
CA SER A 6 39.13 9.91 -46.54
C SER A 6 39.20 9.32 -45.13
N SER A 7 39.61 10.11 -44.14
CA SER A 7 39.57 9.72 -42.73
C SER A 7 38.14 9.84 -42.20
N VAL A 8 37.51 8.71 -41.85
CA VAL A 8 36.23 8.68 -41.15
C VAL A 8 36.49 8.90 -39.66
N TYR A 9 36.17 10.08 -39.14
CA TYR A 9 36.15 10.33 -37.70
C TYR A 9 34.90 9.68 -37.08
N GLY A 10 35.09 8.55 -36.40
CA GLY A 10 34.07 7.92 -35.58
C GLY A 10 33.81 8.74 -34.31
N ILE A 11 32.61 9.29 -34.18
CA ILE A 11 32.17 9.95 -32.95
C ILE A 11 31.92 8.87 -31.89
N HIS A 12 32.85 8.73 -30.94
CA HIS A 12 32.63 7.93 -29.74
C HIS A 12 31.55 8.63 -28.88
N LYS A 13 30.34 8.09 -28.88
CA LYS A 13 29.30 8.47 -27.92
C LYS A 13 29.73 7.96 -26.55
N LEU A 14 30.08 8.88 -25.65
CA LEU A 14 30.21 8.59 -24.23
C LEU A 14 28.84 8.12 -23.70
N PRO A 15 28.78 7.07 -22.86
CA PRO A 15 27.54 6.70 -22.20
C PRO A 15 27.12 7.83 -21.24
N PRO A 16 25.80 8.05 -21.06
CA PRO A 16 25.30 9.10 -20.19
C PRO A 16 25.72 8.80 -18.74
N ILE A 17 26.32 9.81 -18.11
CA ILE A 17 26.56 9.86 -16.68
C ILE A 17 25.22 10.20 -16.03
N ASP A 18 24.38 9.18 -15.85
CA ASP A 18 23.29 9.29 -14.88
C ASP A 18 23.93 9.06 -13.51
N SER A 19 24.25 10.20 -12.91
CA SER A 19 24.82 10.32 -11.59
C SER A 19 24.04 9.51 -10.57
N ILE A 20 24.80 8.70 -9.85
CA ILE A 20 24.58 8.22 -8.50
C ILE A 20 23.94 9.35 -7.67
N ASN A 21 22.61 9.35 -7.62
CA ASN A 21 21.81 10.11 -6.67
C ASN A 21 20.82 9.14 -6.01
N ASP A 22 21.28 7.92 -5.70
CA ASP A 22 20.77 7.18 -4.57
C ASP A 22 21.32 7.85 -3.30
N ILE A 23 20.88 9.09 -3.05
CA ILE A 23 20.87 9.61 -1.69
C ILE A 23 19.94 8.65 -0.98
N GLU A 24 20.55 7.72 -0.26
CA GLU A 24 19.94 6.81 0.68
C GLU A 24 19.14 7.68 1.66
N ASN A 25 17.91 8.03 1.30
CA ASN A 25 16.97 8.71 2.16
C ASN A 25 16.64 7.70 3.26
N LYS A 26 17.50 7.66 4.28
CA LYS A 26 17.29 6.91 5.50
C LYS A 26 16.02 7.48 6.11
N CYS A 27 15.02 6.62 6.20
CA CYS A 27 13.75 6.94 6.78
C CYS A 27 13.97 7.35 8.24
N SER A 28 13.84 8.64 8.55
CA SER A 28 14.00 9.17 9.92
C SER A 28 12.69 9.18 10.71
N VAL A 29 11.61 8.65 10.14
CA VAL A 29 10.30 8.59 10.78
C VAL A 29 10.33 7.57 11.90
N THR A 30 10.22 8.04 13.14
CA THR A 30 10.19 7.19 14.33
C THR A 30 8.77 6.88 14.80
N THR A 31 7.80 7.74 14.49
CA THR A 31 6.42 7.63 14.96
C THR A 31 5.43 7.87 13.84
N VAL A 32 4.45 6.98 13.71
CA VAL A 32 3.34 7.11 12.75
C VAL A 32 2.00 7.04 13.47
N THR A 33 1.02 7.77 12.94
CA THR A 33 -0.35 7.79 13.46
C THR A 33 -1.30 7.11 12.47
N LEU A 34 -2.07 6.13 12.93
CA LEU A 34 -3.13 5.51 12.17
C LEU A 34 -4.46 6.23 12.42
N LYS A 35 -5.06 6.79 11.37
CA LYS A 35 -6.43 7.32 11.40
C LYS A 35 -7.35 6.43 10.58
N THR A 36 -8.44 5.99 11.20
CA THR A 36 -9.44 5.12 10.57
C THR A 36 -10.75 5.88 10.42
N GLU A 37 -11.28 5.93 9.20
CA GLU A 37 -12.59 6.50 8.91
C GLU A 37 -13.55 5.38 8.47
N ARG A 38 -14.79 5.44 8.95
CA ARG A 38 -15.87 4.51 8.56
C ARG A 38 -17.02 5.30 7.96
N ILE A 39 -17.41 4.94 6.75
CA ILE A 39 -18.54 5.54 6.03
C ILE A 39 -19.55 4.44 5.74
N GLU A 40 -20.78 4.63 6.22
CA GLU A 40 -21.89 3.74 5.94
C GLU A 40 -22.82 4.34 4.89
N LYS A 41 -23.14 3.55 3.86
CA LYS A 41 -24.06 3.94 2.80
C LYS A 41 -25.15 2.90 2.66
N LYS A 42 -26.41 3.36 2.72
CA LYS A 42 -27.57 2.52 2.37
C LYS A 42 -27.50 2.20 0.88
N ARG A 43 -27.69 0.93 0.51
CA ARG A 43 -27.76 0.54 -0.90
C ARG A 43 -29.20 0.66 -1.40
N LYS A 44 -29.35 1.09 -2.65
CA LYS A 44 -30.63 1.16 -3.34
C LYS A 44 -30.49 0.49 -4.71
N PHE A 45 -31.56 -0.10 -5.19
CA PHE A 45 -31.73 -0.52 -6.57
C PHE A 45 -32.94 0.21 -7.13
N LEU A 46 -32.73 1.08 -8.12
CA LEU A 46 -33.72 2.07 -8.55
C LEU A 46 -34.24 2.88 -7.34
N PHE A 47 -35.48 2.64 -6.94
CA PHE A 47 -36.18 3.29 -5.83
C PHE A 47 -36.23 2.41 -4.56
N TRP A 48 -35.85 1.14 -4.65
CA TRP A 48 -36.02 0.16 -3.57
C TRP A 48 -34.80 0.17 -2.65
N LYS A 49 -35.05 0.22 -1.33
CA LYS A 49 -34.00 0.07 -0.33
C LYS A 49 -33.60 -1.39 -0.24
N LEU A 50 -32.31 -1.67 -0.40
CA LEU A 50 -31.78 -3.02 -0.21
C LEU A 50 -31.54 -3.28 1.29
N PRO A 51 -31.68 -4.54 1.76
CA PRO A 51 -31.43 -4.90 3.16
C PRO A 51 -29.93 -4.86 3.52
N HIS A 52 -29.06 -4.72 2.51
CA HIS A 52 -27.63 -4.65 2.69
C HIS A 52 -27.14 -3.19 2.72
N LYS A 53 -26.23 -2.90 3.65
CA LYS A 53 -25.46 -1.66 3.68
C LYS A 53 -24.08 -1.85 3.06
N LYS A 54 -23.56 -0.78 2.47
CA LYS A 54 -22.19 -0.68 1.99
C LYS A 54 -21.38 0.06 3.05
N ILE A 55 -20.36 -0.59 3.57
CA ILE A 55 -19.43 -0.01 4.54
C ILE A 55 -18.12 0.23 3.81
N ILE A 56 -17.60 1.45 3.92
CA ILE A 56 -16.31 1.85 3.37
C ILE A 56 -15.43 2.21 4.56
N HIS A 57 -14.34 1.46 4.73
CA HIS A 57 -13.29 1.80 5.68
C HIS A 57 -12.14 2.46 4.92
N ILE A 58 -11.62 3.55 5.48
CA ILE A 58 -10.50 4.28 4.93
C ILE A 58 -9.46 4.40 6.03
N ASP A 59 -8.41 3.60 5.92
CA ASP A 59 -7.27 3.62 6.83
C ASP A 59 -6.20 4.53 6.21
N LYS A 60 -5.75 5.52 6.97
CA LYS A 60 -4.72 6.47 6.56
C LYS A 60 -3.60 6.44 7.59
N VAL A 61 -2.38 6.21 7.13
CA VAL A 61 -1.19 6.29 7.98
C VAL A 61 -0.49 7.62 7.71
N PHE A 62 -0.23 8.35 8.78
CA PHE A 62 0.43 9.64 8.76
C PHE A 62 1.76 9.57 9.49
N ASP A 63 2.73 10.28 8.95
CA ASP A 63 4.01 10.59 9.58
C ASP A 63 3.80 11.61 10.72
N SER A 64 4.80 11.78 11.59
CA SER A 64 4.85 12.83 12.62
C SER A 64 4.68 14.23 12.03
N ASN A 65 5.18 14.44 10.82
CA ASN A 65 5.06 15.69 10.07
C ASN A 65 3.67 15.92 9.47
N GLY A 66 2.71 15.01 9.69
CA GLY A 66 1.37 15.06 9.08
C GLY A 66 1.35 14.64 7.60
N LYS A 67 2.48 14.23 7.03
CA LYS A 67 2.55 13.69 5.66
C LYS A 67 1.88 12.31 5.61
N ARG A 68 0.99 12.10 4.64
CA ARG A 68 0.34 10.80 4.45
C ARG A 68 1.29 9.82 3.77
N ILE A 69 1.60 8.73 4.45
CA ILE A 69 2.47 7.66 3.96
C ILE A 69 1.66 6.68 3.11
N LEU A 70 0.57 6.15 3.69
CA LEU A 70 -0.26 5.12 3.07
C LEU A 70 -1.74 5.43 3.23
N LYS A 71 -2.51 5.01 2.24
CA LYS A 71 -3.97 5.02 2.27
C LYS A 71 -4.49 3.68 1.79
N LYS A 72 -5.25 2.99 2.63
CA LYS A 72 -5.97 1.78 2.25
C LYS A 72 -7.46 2.00 2.37
N THR A 73 -8.16 1.83 1.25
CA THR A 73 -9.62 1.79 1.24
C THR A 73 -10.06 0.34 1.16
N SER A 74 -10.97 -0.07 2.04
CA SER A 74 -11.64 -1.36 1.95
C SER A 74 -13.15 -1.16 1.89
N ILE A 75 -13.79 -1.91 0.99
CA ILE A 75 -15.23 -1.85 0.76
C ILE A 75 -15.82 -3.19 1.15
N ALA A 76 -16.89 -3.15 1.93
CA ALA A 76 -17.67 -4.30 2.33
C ALA A 76 -19.16 -4.07 2.05
N ILE A 77 -19.85 -5.14 1.67
CA ILE A 77 -21.31 -5.17 1.55
C ILE A 77 -21.76 -6.15 2.62
N CYS A 78 -22.62 -5.69 3.53
CA CYS A 78 -23.02 -6.46 4.70
C CYS A 78 -24.54 -6.36 4.84
N SER A 79 -25.21 -7.43 5.28
CA SER A 79 -26.56 -7.29 5.84
C SER A 79 -26.50 -6.46 7.12
N SER A 80 -27.59 -5.77 7.45
CA SER A 80 -27.66 -4.82 8.57
C SER A 80 -27.07 -5.36 9.88
N ASP A 81 -27.24 -6.66 10.14
CA ASP A 81 -26.92 -7.31 11.43
C ASP A 81 -25.63 -8.15 11.44
N ALA A 82 -24.97 -8.37 10.29
CA ALA A 82 -23.83 -9.30 10.19
C ALA A 82 -22.50 -8.63 9.78
N CYS A 83 -22.18 -7.48 10.39
CA CYS A 83 -21.01 -6.67 9.99
C CYS A 83 -19.72 -6.95 10.77
N ASP A 84 -19.70 -7.94 11.65
CA ASP A 84 -18.63 -8.06 12.65
C ASP A 84 -17.36 -8.76 12.14
N ASN A 85 -17.46 -9.53 11.05
CA ASN A 85 -16.34 -10.23 10.43
C ASN A 85 -15.40 -9.31 9.60
N ILE A 86 -15.53 -7.98 9.70
CA ILE A 86 -14.74 -7.00 8.91
C ILE A 86 -13.36 -6.72 9.55
N LYS A 87 -13.04 -7.35 10.69
CA LYS A 87 -11.74 -7.25 11.38
C LYS A 87 -10.54 -7.55 10.46
N TYR A 88 -10.77 -8.32 9.40
CA TYR A 88 -9.76 -8.90 8.51
C TYR A 88 -9.18 -8.00 7.39
N ARG A 89 -9.57 -6.73 7.28
CA ARG A 89 -9.15 -5.85 6.15
C ARG A 89 -8.54 -4.53 6.61
N ARG A 90 -7.72 -4.59 7.64
CA ARG A 90 -7.24 -3.42 8.39
C ARG A 90 -5.75 -3.20 8.17
N VAL A 91 -5.32 -1.99 8.51
CA VAL A 91 -3.92 -1.64 8.72
C VAL A 91 -3.62 -1.72 10.22
N LYS A 92 -2.50 -2.34 10.61
CA LYS A 92 -1.96 -2.30 11.98
C LYS A 92 -0.55 -1.70 11.97
N ILE A 93 -0.12 -1.18 13.11
CA ILE A 93 1.25 -0.72 13.35
C ILE A 93 1.86 -1.66 14.39
N VAL A 94 2.96 -2.34 14.05
CA VAL A 94 3.60 -3.34 14.91
C VAL A 94 5.10 -3.14 14.82
N ASN A 95 5.79 -2.97 15.95
CA ASN A 95 7.27 -2.94 16.04
C ASN A 95 7.95 -2.11 14.94
N ASN A 96 7.48 -0.89 14.71
CA ASN A 96 7.97 0.05 13.70
C ASN A 96 7.66 -0.31 12.23
N GLU A 97 6.73 -1.21 12.00
CA GLU A 97 6.24 -1.57 10.66
C GLU A 97 4.75 -1.28 10.51
N ILE A 98 4.35 -1.00 9.28
CA ILE A 98 2.96 -0.88 8.86
C ILE A 98 2.55 -2.20 8.22
N TRP A 99 1.61 -2.90 8.85
CA TRP A 99 1.10 -4.17 8.38
C TRP A 99 -0.24 -3.96 7.69
N ILE A 100 -0.33 -4.35 6.41
CA ILE A 100 -1.56 -4.29 5.62
C ILE A 100 -2.07 -5.70 5.41
N PHE A 101 -3.20 -6.01 6.02
CA PHE A 101 -3.84 -7.32 5.91
C PHE A 101 -4.64 -7.39 4.60
N HIS A 102 -4.25 -8.32 3.73
CA HIS A 102 -4.96 -8.60 2.50
C HIS A 102 -5.85 -9.83 2.69
N TYR A 103 -7.14 -9.55 2.90
CA TYR A 103 -8.14 -10.61 3.00
C TYR A 103 -8.32 -11.34 1.67
N ASN A 104 -8.25 -12.67 1.75
CA ASN A 104 -8.63 -13.59 0.69
C ASN A 104 -9.77 -14.48 1.21
N ARG A 105 -10.68 -14.91 0.33
CA ARG A 105 -11.75 -15.85 0.69
C ARG A 105 -11.18 -17.17 1.18
N ASN A 106 -10.03 -17.59 0.63
CA ASN A 106 -9.24 -18.68 1.19
C ASN A 106 -8.23 -18.09 2.18
N LEU A 107 -8.40 -18.42 3.48
CA LEU A 107 -7.56 -17.93 4.57
C LEU A 107 -6.09 -18.34 4.40
N GLU A 108 -5.81 -19.53 3.88
CA GLU A 108 -4.44 -20.03 3.66
C GLU A 108 -3.68 -19.21 2.61
N LYS A 109 -4.41 -18.52 1.73
CA LYS A 109 -3.86 -17.63 0.69
C LYS A 109 -3.91 -16.17 1.11
N ALA A 110 -4.30 -15.88 2.33
CA ALA A 110 -4.34 -14.53 2.83
C ALA A 110 -2.92 -14.10 3.23
N ILE A 111 -2.57 -12.86 2.91
CA ILE A 111 -1.19 -12.36 3.06
C ILE A 111 -1.19 -11.06 3.85
N ILE A 112 -0.09 -10.84 4.56
CA ILE A 112 0.22 -9.60 5.25
C ILE A 112 1.36 -8.95 4.49
N LYS A 113 1.17 -7.68 4.10
CA LYS A 113 2.21 -6.88 3.46
C LYS A 113 2.83 -5.95 4.48
N HIS A 114 4.15 -5.98 4.57
CA HIS A 114 4.95 -5.20 5.50
C HIS A 114 5.51 -3.98 4.80
N TYR A 115 5.42 -2.84 5.44
CA TYR A 115 6.01 -1.59 4.99
C TYR A 115 6.76 -0.93 6.13
N ASP A 116 7.85 -0.25 5.82
CA ASP A 116 8.48 0.66 6.78
C ASP A 116 7.60 1.90 7.00
N PHE A 117 7.97 2.75 7.95
CA PHE A 117 7.28 4.01 8.22
C PHE A 117 7.44 5.07 7.12
N CYS A 118 8.29 4.82 6.12
CA CYS A 118 8.37 5.65 4.91
C CYS A 118 7.52 5.11 3.77
N GLY A 119 6.84 3.98 3.96
CA GLY A 119 6.00 3.34 2.95
C GLY A 119 6.80 2.51 1.94
N LYS A 120 8.08 2.23 2.17
CA LYS A 120 8.84 1.25 1.40
C LYS A 120 8.37 -0.15 1.77
N PHE A 121 8.21 -1.00 0.76
CA PHE A 121 7.79 -2.37 0.94
C PHE A 121 8.94 -3.22 1.49
N LEU A 122 8.71 -3.89 2.62
CA LEU A 122 9.71 -4.75 3.28
C LEU A 122 9.55 -6.21 2.88
N GLY A 123 8.32 -6.64 2.61
CA GLY A 123 8.03 -8.02 2.24
C GLY A 123 6.60 -8.43 2.50
N GLN A 124 6.35 -9.72 2.35
CA GLN A 124 5.04 -10.31 2.60
C GLN A 124 5.17 -11.59 3.44
N LYS A 125 4.21 -11.81 4.34
CA LYS A 125 4.12 -13.00 5.17
C LYS A 125 2.76 -13.66 4.96
N ALA A 126 2.72 -14.98 5.07
CA ALA A 126 1.46 -15.72 5.13
C ALA A 126 0.68 -15.29 6.38
N TRP A 127 -0.63 -15.15 6.23
CA TRP A 127 -1.48 -14.78 7.34
C TRP A 127 -1.79 -16.01 8.20
N VAL A 128 -1.24 -16.01 9.42
CA VAL A 128 -1.55 -17.01 10.45
C VAL A 128 -2.55 -16.42 11.46
N ASN A 129 -3.47 -17.21 12.00
CA ASN A 129 -4.51 -16.73 12.92
C ASN A 129 -3.97 -15.90 14.09
N GLU A 130 -2.80 -16.28 14.63
CA GLU A 130 -2.11 -15.59 15.72
C GLU A 130 -1.59 -14.21 15.33
N SER A 131 -1.38 -13.93 14.04
CA SER A 131 -0.88 -12.63 13.55
C SER A 131 -1.86 -11.47 13.75
N PHE A 132 -3.09 -11.77 14.18
CA PHE A 132 -4.12 -10.76 14.45
C PHE A 132 -4.41 -10.56 15.94
N ILE A 133 -3.95 -11.46 16.81
CA ILE A 133 -4.15 -11.37 18.26
C ILE A 133 -3.07 -10.42 18.80
N ASP A 134 -3.52 -9.38 19.52
CA ASP A 134 -2.64 -8.41 20.17
C ASP A 134 -1.99 -9.01 21.43
#